data_AF-A0A9E5ZH51-F1
#
_entry.id   AF-A0A9E5ZH51-F1
#
_cell.length_a   1.000
_cell.length_b   1.000
_cell.length_c   1.000
_cell.angle_alpha   90.00
_cell.angle_beta   90.00
_cell.angle_gamma   90.00
#
_symmetry.space_group_name_H-M   'P 1'
#
loop_
_entity.id
_entity.type
_entity.pdbx_description
1 polymer ?
#
loop_
_entity_poly.entity_id
_entity_poly.type
_entity_poly.pdbx_seq_one_letter_code
_entity_poly.pdbx_strand_id
1 'polypeptide(L)'
;MTHPYYIKNKGWSSFDKRGAVYKYGITVDRLENNDIAYKFLNDELIEVRMKKNRVIKKKKMENSSLLVKRCIAFFIELLILGFLSGILGFIFEKTNSNYSSYLTYVILTILVFKDTVFQNGSIGKYLLKLKITDVSNNKKRFFIRKIIRNITVIFWPLEFIIILIMKRRLTDLILGLDIKNIGNGAE
;
A
#
# COMPACT_ATOMS: atom_id res chain seq x y z
N MET A 1 -2.89 7.85 -34.11
CA MET A 1 -1.87 7.65 -33.04
C MET A 1 -0.55 7.32 -33.73
N THR A 2 0.37 8.28 -33.82
CA THR A 2 1.64 8.16 -34.58
C THR A 2 2.82 7.69 -33.72
N HIS A 3 2.61 7.47 -32.42
CA HIS A 3 3.69 7.07 -31.50
C HIS A 3 4.16 5.63 -31.80
N PRO A 4 5.46 5.40 -32.04
CA PRO A 4 6.02 4.06 -32.20
C PRO A 4 6.11 3.32 -30.85
N TYR A 5 5.95 2.00 -30.89
CA TYR A 5 6.11 1.05 -29.79
C TYR A 5 7.11 -0.02 -30.18
N TYR A 6 7.95 -0.49 -29.26
CA TYR A 6 8.85 -1.62 -29.54
C TYR A 6 8.14 -2.94 -29.21
N ILE A 7 7.92 -3.77 -30.23
CA ILE A 7 7.14 -5.00 -30.17
C ILE A 7 8.07 -6.22 -30.14
N LYS A 8 7.78 -7.14 -29.22
CA LYS A 8 8.49 -8.41 -29.08
C LYS A 8 8.49 -9.17 -30.40
N ASN A 9 9.67 -9.57 -30.87
CA ASN A 9 9.91 -10.29 -32.14
C ASN A 9 9.53 -9.53 -33.43
N LYS A 10 9.21 -8.23 -33.35
CA LYS A 10 8.80 -7.42 -34.51
C LYS A 10 9.53 -6.06 -34.57
N GLY A 11 10.08 -5.59 -33.46
CA GLY A 11 10.79 -4.31 -33.40
C GLY A 11 9.84 -3.12 -33.38
N TRP A 12 10.28 -1.96 -33.89
CA TRP A 12 9.48 -0.73 -33.85
C TRP A 12 8.22 -0.85 -34.70
N SER A 13 7.05 -0.63 -34.10
CA SER A 13 5.75 -0.69 -34.79
C SER A 13 4.85 0.48 -34.41
N SER A 14 3.99 0.91 -35.32
CA SER A 14 3.01 1.99 -35.11
C SER A 14 1.65 1.63 -35.71
N PHE A 15 0.57 2.15 -35.12
CA PHE A 15 -0.76 2.08 -35.73
C PHE A 15 -0.85 2.89 -37.02
N ASP A 16 -0.12 4.01 -37.09
CA ASP A 16 0.03 4.85 -38.28
C ASP A 16 1.50 4.85 -38.72
N LYS A 17 1.84 3.91 -39.61
CA LYS A 17 3.20 3.73 -40.15
C LYS A 17 3.68 4.99 -40.89
N ARG A 18 2.83 5.58 -41.74
CA ARG A 18 3.20 6.75 -42.54
C ARG A 18 3.45 7.96 -41.65
N GLY A 19 2.54 8.23 -40.71
CA GLY A 19 2.70 9.35 -39.78
C GLY A 19 3.89 9.18 -38.83
N ALA A 20 4.21 7.94 -38.43
CA ALA A 20 5.39 7.67 -37.59
C ALA A 20 6.71 7.86 -38.34
N VAL A 21 6.83 7.36 -39.58
CA VAL A 21 8.01 7.57 -40.43
C VAL A 21 8.21 9.07 -40.68
N TYR A 22 7.15 9.79 -41.03
CA TYR A 22 7.21 11.23 -41.27
C TYR A 22 7.64 12.02 -40.01
N LYS A 23 7.11 11.66 -38.84
CA LYS A 23 7.35 12.42 -37.60
C LYS A 23 8.67 12.07 -36.91
N TYR A 24 9.08 10.81 -36.96
CA TYR A 24 10.21 10.30 -36.16
C TYR A 24 11.39 9.84 -37.03
N GLY A 25 11.25 9.78 -38.35
CA GLY A 25 12.33 9.36 -39.26
C GLY A 25 12.78 7.91 -39.10
N ILE A 26 11.97 7.06 -38.44
CA ILE A 26 12.30 5.66 -38.19
C ILE A 26 11.44 4.72 -39.03
N THR A 27 12.05 3.63 -39.50
CA THR A 27 11.32 2.52 -40.12
C THR A 27 10.52 1.80 -39.05
N VAL A 28 9.20 1.73 -39.25
CA VAL A 28 8.29 1.03 -38.34
C VAL A 28 7.42 0.03 -39.09
N ASP A 29 7.05 -1.05 -38.41
CA ASP A 29 6.05 -2.00 -38.87
C ASP A 29 4.64 -1.61 -38.44
N ARG A 30 3.66 -2.28 -39.05
CA ARG A 30 2.25 -2.05 -38.73
C ARG A 30 1.92 -2.78 -37.43
N LEU A 31 1.43 -2.04 -36.45
CA LEU A 31 0.99 -2.61 -35.18
C LEU A 31 -0.35 -3.36 -35.34
N GLU A 32 -0.42 -4.58 -34.79
CA GLU A 32 -1.58 -5.47 -34.84
C GLU A 32 -2.24 -5.67 -33.47
N ASN A 33 -3.44 -6.23 -33.48
CA ASN A 33 -4.12 -6.64 -32.24
C ASN A 33 -3.38 -7.80 -31.60
N ASN A 34 -3.23 -7.74 -30.28
CA ASN A 34 -2.51 -8.72 -29.45
C ASN A 34 -0.98 -8.71 -29.56
N ASP A 35 -0.39 -7.77 -30.31
CA ASP A 35 1.05 -7.52 -30.28
C ASP A 35 1.50 -7.21 -28.84
N ILE A 36 2.67 -7.72 -28.45
CA ILE A 36 3.26 -7.51 -27.11
C ILE A 36 4.29 -6.39 -27.22
N ALA A 37 3.99 -5.24 -26.61
CA ALA A 37 4.88 -4.09 -26.54
C ALA A 37 5.68 -4.10 -25.24
N TYR A 38 6.96 -3.75 -25.32
CA TYR A 38 7.75 -3.43 -24.13
C TYR A 38 7.49 -1.99 -23.69
N LYS A 39 7.38 -1.80 -22.38
CA LYS A 39 7.21 -0.49 -21.77
C LYS A 39 8.00 -0.42 -20.48
N PHE A 40 8.72 0.68 -20.28
CA PHE A 40 9.31 0.97 -18.98
C PHE A 40 8.26 1.57 -18.03
N LEU A 41 8.16 1.00 -16.83
CA LEU A 41 7.34 1.51 -15.74
C LEU A 41 8.10 1.33 -14.42
N ASN A 42 8.39 2.43 -13.73
CA ASN A 42 9.16 2.41 -12.47
C ASN A 42 10.50 1.67 -12.58
N ASP A 43 11.28 1.98 -13.62
CA ASP A 43 12.58 1.36 -13.92
C ASP A 43 12.55 -0.16 -14.23
N GLU A 44 11.35 -0.76 -14.34
CA GLU A 44 11.17 -2.14 -14.76
C GLU A 44 10.62 -2.22 -16.20
N LEU A 45 11.11 -3.18 -16.97
CA LEU A 45 10.62 -3.49 -18.31
C LEU A 45 9.41 -4.42 -18.20
N ILE A 46 8.22 -3.93 -18.56
CA ILE A 46 6.99 -4.70 -18.53
C ILE A 46 6.46 -4.99 -19.94
N GLU A 47 5.83 -6.16 -20.10
CA GLU A 47 5.16 -6.57 -21.34
C GLU A 47 3.68 -6.15 -21.33
N VAL A 48 3.25 -5.41 -22.35
CA VAL A 48 1.89 -4.88 -22.48
C VAL A 48 1.27 -5.36 -23.78
N ARG A 49 0.12 -6.04 -23.69
CA ARG A 49 -0.64 -6.49 -24.86
C ARG A 49 -1.43 -5.33 -25.48
N MET A 50 -1.21 -5.07 -26.76
CA MET A 50 -1.87 -4.00 -27.51
C MET A 50 -3.27 -4.44 -27.95
N LYS A 51 -4.25 -3.55 -27.77
CA LYS A 51 -5.60 -3.70 -28.33
C LYS A 51 -5.96 -2.42 -29.08
N LYS A 52 -6.37 -2.57 -30.34
CA LYS A 52 -6.77 -1.51 -31.29
C LYS A 52 -7.94 -0.68 -30.75
N ASN A 53 -8.77 -1.26 -29.90
CA ASN A 53 -9.81 -0.56 -29.15
C ASN A 53 -9.38 -0.35 -27.69
N ARG A 54 -9.09 0.92 -27.38
CA ARG A 54 -8.69 1.44 -26.07
C ARG A 54 -7.35 0.89 -25.58
N VAL A 55 -6.39 1.80 -25.44
CA VAL A 55 -5.44 1.77 -24.33
C VAL A 55 -6.29 1.68 -23.05
N ILE A 56 -6.64 0.46 -22.63
CA ILE A 56 -7.15 0.24 -21.29
C ILE A 56 -5.95 0.56 -20.42
N LYS A 57 -5.90 1.81 -19.95
CA LYS A 57 -5.08 2.18 -18.81
C LYS A 57 -5.44 1.16 -17.73
N LYS A 58 -4.59 0.16 -17.50
CA LYS A 58 -4.50 -0.55 -16.21
C LYS A 58 -4.04 0.50 -15.19
N LYS A 59 -4.94 1.42 -14.88
CA LYS A 59 -4.79 2.45 -13.86
C LYS A 59 -6.12 2.37 -13.15
N LYS A 60 -6.12 1.96 -11.88
CA LYS A 60 -7.28 1.93 -10.95
C LYS A 60 -7.93 0.56 -10.69
N MET A 61 -7.15 -0.48 -10.40
CA MET A 61 -7.62 -1.62 -9.57
C MET A 61 -6.71 -1.90 -8.36
N GLU A 62 -5.48 -1.38 -8.39
CA GLU A 62 -4.53 -1.52 -7.29
C GLU A 62 -4.96 -0.77 -6.02
N ASN A 63 -5.49 0.45 -6.17
CA ASN A 63 -5.88 1.28 -5.02
C ASN A 63 -7.06 0.71 -4.21
N SER A 64 -8.04 0.05 -4.84
CA SER A 64 -9.15 -0.57 -4.10
C SER A 64 -8.67 -1.78 -3.31
N SER A 65 -7.80 -2.62 -3.91
CA SER A 65 -7.21 -3.77 -3.21
C SER A 65 -6.37 -3.35 -2.01
N LEU A 66 -5.65 -2.23 -2.11
CA LEU A 66 -4.84 -1.69 -1.02
C LEU A 66 -5.69 -1.13 0.11
N LEU A 67 -6.79 -0.43 -0.19
CA LEU A 67 -7.73 0.06 0.83
C LEU A 67 -8.37 -1.06 1.61
N VAL A 68 -8.85 -2.11 0.92
CA VAL A 68 -9.43 -3.29 1.57
C VAL A 68 -8.41 -3.95 2.50
N LYS A 69 -7.16 -4.15 2.04
CA LYS A 69 -6.08 -4.67 2.90
C LYS A 69 -5.82 -3.77 4.11
N ARG A 70 -5.85 -2.44 3.96
CA ARG A 70 -5.67 -1.50 5.09
C ARG A 70 -6.80 -1.62 6.12
N CYS A 71 -8.05 -1.79 5.66
CA CYS A 71 -9.18 -2.03 6.55
C CYS A 71 -9.05 -3.38 7.27
N ILE A 72 -8.72 -4.45 6.55
CA ILE A 72 -8.55 -5.79 7.13
C ILE A 72 -7.40 -5.78 8.16
N ALA A 73 -6.26 -5.15 7.87
CA ALA A 73 -5.17 -5.01 8.84
C ALA A 73 -5.65 -4.34 10.13
N PHE A 74 -6.45 -3.28 10.00
CA PHE A 74 -7.01 -2.57 11.15
C PHE A 74 -7.96 -3.45 11.97
N PHE A 75 -8.84 -4.21 11.33
CA PHE A 75 -9.73 -5.17 12.01
C PHE A 75 -8.95 -6.28 12.72
N ILE A 76 -7.93 -6.85 12.08
CA ILE A 76 -7.05 -7.86 12.70
C ILE A 76 -6.40 -7.30 13.96
N GLU A 77 -5.88 -6.07 13.91
CA GLU A 77 -5.27 -5.42 15.07
C GLU A 77 -6.28 -5.23 16.21
N LEU A 78 -7.51 -4.84 15.90
CA LEU A 78 -8.57 -4.63 16.89
C LEU A 78 -8.99 -5.95 17.55
N LEU A 79 -9.09 -7.03 16.77
CA LEU A 79 -9.39 -8.37 17.28
C LEU A 79 -8.27 -8.89 18.19
N ILE A 80 -7.00 -8.75 17.79
CA ILE A 80 -5.86 -9.17 18.62
C ILE A 80 -5.84 -8.39 19.93
N LEU A 81 -6.03 -7.07 19.88
CA LEU A 81 -6.03 -6.22 21.07
C LEU A 81 -7.21 -6.54 22.00
N GLY A 82 -8.41 -6.73 21.45
CA GLY A 82 -9.60 -7.11 22.22
C GLY A 82 -9.45 -8.49 22.86
N PHE A 83 -8.92 -9.47 22.13
CA PHE A 83 -8.67 -10.81 22.65
C PHE A 83 -7.62 -10.80 23.77
N LEU A 84 -6.50 -10.09 23.57
CA LEU A 84 -5.46 -9.96 24.58
C LEU A 84 -5.98 -9.24 25.83
N SER A 85 -6.75 -8.17 25.65
CA SER A 85 -7.41 -7.45 26.74
C SER A 85 -8.38 -8.35 27.51
N GLY A 86 -9.13 -9.22 26.82
CA GLY A 86 -10.05 -10.15 27.45
C GLY A 86 -9.34 -11.20 28.30
N ILE A 87 -8.27 -11.80 27.78
CA ILE A 87 -7.44 -12.76 28.53
C ILE A 87 -6.83 -12.10 29.76
N LEU A 88 -6.23 -10.91 29.60
CA LEU A 88 -5.66 -10.18 30.73
C LEU A 88 -6.76 -9.84 31.74
N GLY A 89 -7.90 -9.33 31.28
CA GLY A 89 -9.04 -8.99 32.14
C GLY A 89 -9.46 -10.18 33.00
N PHE A 90 -9.63 -11.34 32.39
CA PHE A 90 -10.00 -12.58 33.07
C PHE A 90 -8.96 -13.03 34.12
N ILE A 91 -7.66 -12.97 33.77
CA ILE A 91 -6.58 -13.33 34.70
C ILE A 91 -6.55 -12.38 35.90
N PHE A 92 -6.65 -11.07 35.65
CA PHE A 92 -6.57 -10.05 36.69
C PHE A 92 -7.78 -10.04 37.61
N GLU A 93 -8.99 -10.23 37.06
CA GLU A 93 -10.23 -10.35 37.85
C GLU A 93 -10.15 -11.51 38.85
N LYS A 94 -9.59 -12.66 38.43
CA LYS A 94 -9.38 -13.81 39.30
C LYS A 94 -8.33 -13.57 40.40
N THR A 95 -7.40 -12.64 40.19
CA THR A 95 -6.25 -12.44 41.08
C THR A 95 -6.50 -11.35 42.13
N ASN A 96 -7.09 -10.20 41.77
CA ASN A 96 -7.50 -9.15 42.72
C ASN A 96 -8.25 -7.98 42.05
N SER A 97 -9.28 -7.43 42.69
CA SER A 97 -10.12 -6.35 42.14
C SER A 97 -9.40 -5.00 41.99
N ASN A 98 -8.33 -4.76 42.75
CA ASN A 98 -7.60 -3.48 42.75
C ASN A 98 -6.66 -3.29 41.54
N TYR A 99 -6.53 -4.29 40.67
CA TYR A 99 -5.61 -4.23 39.53
C TYR A 99 -6.20 -3.69 38.22
N SER A 100 -7.49 -3.30 38.21
CA SER A 100 -8.16 -2.81 36.99
C SER A 100 -7.47 -1.58 36.36
N SER A 101 -6.97 -0.67 37.19
CA SER A 101 -6.23 0.53 36.75
C SER A 101 -4.91 0.16 36.07
N TYR A 102 -4.16 -0.79 36.63
CA TYR A 102 -2.88 -1.24 36.08
C TYR A 102 -3.06 -1.94 34.73
N LEU A 103 -4.09 -2.77 34.61
CA LEU A 103 -4.44 -3.44 33.36
C LEU A 103 -4.72 -2.43 32.24
N THR A 104 -5.42 -1.34 32.57
CA THR A 104 -5.70 -0.26 31.61
C THR A 104 -4.40 0.39 31.11
N TYR A 105 -3.44 0.68 31.99
CA TYR A 105 -2.14 1.25 31.59
C TYR A 105 -1.28 0.29 30.76
N VAL A 106 -1.31 -1.00 31.07
CA VAL A 106 -0.62 -2.04 30.30
C VAL A 106 -1.20 -2.11 28.89
N ILE A 107 -2.53 -2.13 28.74
CA ILE A 107 -3.19 -2.14 27.43
C ILE A 107 -2.87 -0.88 26.63
N LEU A 108 -2.90 0.30 27.26
CA LEU A 108 -2.55 1.56 26.60
C LEU A 108 -1.10 1.56 26.10
N THR A 109 -0.18 1.00 26.89
CA THR A 109 1.22 0.88 26.51
C THR A 109 1.37 -0.05 25.31
N ILE A 110 0.72 -1.22 25.32
CA ILE A 110 0.70 -2.15 24.19
C ILE A 110 0.13 -1.46 22.94
N LEU A 111 -0.92 -0.66 23.08
CA LEU A 111 -1.56 0.07 21.98
C LEU A 111 -0.60 1.10 21.36
N VAL A 112 0.12 1.87 22.19
CA VAL A 112 1.10 2.88 21.72
C VAL A 112 2.30 2.23 21.03
N PHE A 113 2.73 1.06 21.46
CA PHE A 113 3.93 0.40 20.92
C PHE A 113 3.65 -0.66 19.84
N LYS A 114 2.39 -1.03 19.55
CA LYS A 114 2.06 -2.13 18.62
C LYS A 114 2.70 -2.03 17.22
N ASP A 115 2.78 -0.83 16.63
CA ASP A 115 3.39 -0.64 15.28
C ASP A 115 4.93 -0.62 15.32
N THR A 116 5.54 -0.60 16.51
CA THR A 116 7.01 -0.59 16.68
C THR A 116 7.61 -2.00 16.71
N VAL A 117 6.79 -3.02 16.97
CA VAL A 117 7.23 -4.41 17.16
C VAL A 117 7.84 -5.00 15.90
N PHE A 118 7.32 -4.68 14.71
CA PHE A 118 7.89 -5.16 13.44
C PHE A 118 8.42 -4.03 12.57
N GLN A 119 9.51 -4.29 11.85
CA GLN A 119 10.08 -3.34 10.88
C GLN A 119 9.05 -2.88 9.86
N ASN A 120 8.15 -3.78 9.45
CA ASN A 120 7.09 -3.54 8.46
C ASN A 120 5.81 -2.90 9.05
N GLY A 121 5.64 -2.83 10.38
CA GLY A 121 4.48 -2.24 11.04
C GLY A 121 3.89 -3.12 12.16
N SER A 122 2.57 -3.08 12.32
CA SER A 122 1.79 -3.98 13.18
C SER A 122 1.71 -5.41 12.63
N ILE A 123 1.27 -6.33 13.49
CA ILE A 123 0.98 -7.74 13.16
C ILE A 123 0.03 -7.85 11.95
N GLY A 124 -1.07 -7.09 11.93
CA GLY A 124 -2.03 -7.13 10.82
C GLY A 124 -1.43 -6.68 9.49
N LYS A 125 -0.53 -5.68 9.51
CA LYS A 125 0.18 -5.23 8.30
C LYS A 125 1.22 -6.25 7.86
N TYR A 126 1.91 -6.91 8.79
CA TYR A 126 2.83 -7.99 8.49
C TYR A 126 2.11 -9.16 7.79
N LEU A 127 0.98 -9.62 8.33
CA LEU A 127 0.17 -10.70 7.74
C LEU A 127 -0.31 -10.37 6.32
N LEU A 128 -0.62 -9.10 6.05
CA LEU A 128 -1.08 -8.65 4.73
C LEU A 128 0.05 -8.19 3.79
N LYS A 129 1.31 -8.41 4.18
CA LYS A 129 2.51 -7.99 3.44
C LYS A 129 2.51 -6.49 3.10
N LEU A 130 2.04 -5.66 4.04
CA LEU A 130 2.05 -4.21 3.91
C LEU A 130 3.29 -3.64 4.58
N LYS A 131 4.01 -2.74 3.90
CA LYS A 131 5.14 -1.99 4.45
C LYS A 131 4.78 -0.53 4.60
N ILE A 132 5.12 0.03 5.75
CA ILE A 132 5.12 1.48 5.95
C ILE A 132 6.46 2.00 5.44
N THR A 133 6.43 2.96 4.53
CA THR A 133 7.61 3.61 3.97
C THR A 133 7.57 5.10 4.28
N ASP A 134 8.71 5.64 4.71
CA ASP A 134 8.89 7.09 4.87
C ASP A 134 9.27 7.70 3.52
N VAL A 135 8.67 8.83 3.17
CA VAL A 135 9.05 9.59 1.97
C VAL A 135 10.42 10.28 2.16
N SER A 136 10.84 10.54 3.40
CA SER A 136 12.00 11.39 3.74
C SER A 136 13.26 10.65 4.18
N ASN A 137 13.32 9.32 4.03
CA ASN A 137 14.48 8.43 4.28
C ASN A 137 15.24 8.58 5.63
N ASN A 138 14.68 9.31 6.61
CA ASN A 138 15.31 9.55 7.92
C ASN A 138 14.84 8.52 8.96
N LYS A 139 15.69 7.52 9.25
CA LYS A 139 15.37 6.40 10.16
C LYS A 139 14.94 6.81 11.58
N LYS A 140 15.54 7.86 12.16
CA LYS A 140 15.20 8.31 13.53
C LYS A 140 13.83 8.98 13.58
N ARG A 141 13.52 9.82 12.59
CA ARG A 141 12.19 10.45 12.44
C ARG A 141 11.11 9.42 12.12
N PHE A 142 11.45 8.36 11.39
CA PHE A 142 10.53 7.29 11.04
C PHE A 142 9.95 6.57 12.28
N PHE A 143 10.78 6.31 13.30
CA PHE A 143 10.32 5.68 14.54
C PHE A 143 9.33 6.57 15.32
N ILE A 144 9.65 7.84 15.50
CA ILE A 144 8.78 8.81 16.19
C ILE A 144 7.44 8.95 15.45
N ARG A 145 7.47 8.98 14.11
CA ARG A 145 6.26 9.02 13.29
C ARG A 145 5.37 7.80 13.48
N LYS A 146 5.95 6.60 13.66
CA LYS A 146 5.17 5.39 14.00
C LYS A 146 4.46 5.52 15.35
N ILE A 147 5.13 6.09 16.36
CA ILE A 147 4.52 6.31 17.68
C ILE A 147 3.39 7.32 17.59
N ILE A 148 3.61 8.47 16.95
CA ILE A 148 2.58 9.51 16.78
C ILE A 148 1.35 8.91 16.06
N ARG A 149 1.56 8.06 15.05
CA ARG A 149 0.47 7.37 14.36
C ARG A 149 -0.30 6.39 15.24
N ASN A 150 0.32 5.78 16.25
CA ASN A 150 -0.40 4.91 17.20
C ASN A 150 -1.19 5.72 18.22
N ILE A 151 -0.69 6.88 18.64
CA ILE A 151 -1.41 7.77 19.57
C ILE A 151 -2.70 8.28 18.92
N THR A 152 -2.69 8.58 17.61
CA THR A 152 -3.89 9.02 16.90
C THR A 152 -4.94 7.92 16.69
N VAL A 153 -4.64 6.65 17.02
CA VAL A 153 -5.63 5.55 17.01
C VAL A 153 -6.78 5.81 17.99
N ILE A 154 -6.59 6.64 19.00
CA ILE A 154 -7.68 7.08 19.90
C ILE A 154 -8.82 7.72 19.09
N PHE A 155 -8.49 8.43 18.00
CA PHE A 155 -9.45 9.07 17.09
C PHE A 155 -9.86 8.17 15.92
N TRP A 156 -9.82 6.83 16.09
CA TRP A 156 -10.07 5.87 15.01
C TRP A 156 -11.39 6.07 14.24
N PRO A 157 -12.55 6.47 14.84
CA PRO A 157 -13.78 6.64 14.06
C PRO A 157 -13.64 7.80 13.07
N LEU A 158 -13.00 8.89 13.51
CA LEU A 158 -12.73 10.05 12.69
C LEU A 158 -11.69 9.73 11.61
N GLU A 159 -10.61 9.04 11.95
CA GLU A 159 -9.65 8.55 10.96
C GLU A 159 -10.32 7.62 9.93
N PHE A 160 -11.26 6.77 10.33
CA PHE A 160 -11.97 5.86 9.43
C PHE A 160 -12.79 6.62 8.39
N ILE A 161 -13.54 7.65 8.79
CA ILE A 161 -14.28 8.53 7.87
C ILE A 161 -13.32 9.20 6.89
N ILE A 162 -12.19 9.71 7.39
CA ILE A 162 -11.16 10.36 6.55
C ILE A 162 -10.56 9.36 5.55
N ILE A 163 -10.32 8.11 5.94
CA ILE A 163 -9.81 7.08 5.01
C ILE A 163 -10.82 6.80 3.90
N LEU A 164 -12.13 6.77 4.19
CA LEU A 164 -13.14 6.55 3.16
C LEU A 164 -13.16 7.67 2.11
N ILE A 165 -12.98 8.92 2.55
CA ILE A 165 -12.96 10.11 1.68
C ILE A 165 -11.61 10.26 0.95
N MET A 166 -10.52 10.30 1.71
CA MET A 166 -9.17 10.66 1.25
C MET A 166 -8.31 9.45 0.85
N LYS A 167 -8.78 8.22 1.09
CA LYS A 167 -8.05 6.95 0.82
C LYS A 167 -6.73 6.80 1.58
N ARG A 168 -6.48 7.70 2.54
CA ARG A 168 -5.28 7.78 3.37
C ARG A 168 -5.69 8.21 4.77
N ARG A 169 -4.91 7.81 5.78
CA ARG A 169 -5.12 8.29 7.15
C ARG A 169 -4.68 9.75 7.23
N LEU A 170 -5.37 10.55 8.02
CA LEU A 170 -5.00 11.93 8.30
C LEU A 170 -3.54 12.02 8.77
N THR A 171 -3.19 11.13 9.69
CA THR A 171 -1.87 11.10 10.32
C THR A 171 -0.78 10.64 9.34
N ASP A 172 -1.09 9.74 8.40
CA ASP A 172 -0.15 9.38 7.34
C ASP A 172 0.11 10.58 6.39
N LEU A 173 -0.91 11.42 6.13
CA LEU A 173 -0.75 12.65 5.34
C LEU A 173 0.12 13.68 6.05
N ILE A 174 -0.14 13.93 7.34
CA ILE A 174 0.61 14.90 8.14
C ILE A 174 2.07 14.46 8.30
N LEU A 175 2.31 13.17 8.50
CA LEU A 175 3.65 12.64 8.77
C LEU A 175 4.42 12.24 7.49
N GLY A 176 3.80 12.35 6.32
CA GLY A 176 4.41 11.96 5.05
C GLY A 176 4.75 10.46 5.00
N LEU A 177 3.87 9.63 5.56
CA LEU A 177 4.00 8.17 5.52
C LEU A 177 3.17 7.61 4.36
N ASP A 178 3.71 6.60 3.69
CA ASP A 178 2.95 5.82 2.72
C ASP A 178 2.95 4.34 3.06
N ILE A 179 1.92 3.63 2.62
CA ILE A 179 1.81 2.18 2.81
C ILE A 179 1.80 1.54 1.43
N LYS A 180 2.82 0.72 1.17
CA LYS A 180 2.99 -0.03 -0.06
C LYS A 180 2.74 -1.52 0.19
N ASN A 181 2.18 -2.19 -0.81
CA ASN A 181 2.05 -3.64 -0.81
C ASN A 181 3.40 -4.23 -1.21
N ILE A 182 4.00 -5.05 -0.34
CA ILE A 182 5.14 -5.89 -0.69
C ILE A 182 4.54 -7.07 -1.46
N GLY A 183 4.35 -6.92 -2.78
CA GLY A 183 4.06 -8.08 -3.63
C GLY A 183 5.20 -9.11 -3.52
N ASN A 184 4.95 -10.36 -3.93
CA ASN A 184 5.90 -11.49 -3.93
C ASN A 184 7.12 -11.26 -4.87
N GLY A 185 7.85 -10.16 -4.71
CA GLY A 185 9.02 -9.80 -5.52
C GLY A 185 10.10 -9.09 -4.70
N ALA A 186 10.12 -9.29 -3.39
CA ALA A 186 11.18 -8.79 -2.52
C ALA A 186 11.51 -9.87 -1.48
N GLU A 187 12.15 -10.93 -1.97
CA GLU A 187 13.19 -11.64 -1.23
C GLU A 187 14.54 -11.24 -1.85
#